data_AF-A0A445CUK2-F1
#
_entry.id   AF-A0A445CUK2-F1
#
_cell.length_a   1.000
_cell.length_b   1.000
_cell.length_c   1.000
_cell.angle_alpha   90.00
_cell.angle_beta   90.00
_cell.angle_gamma   90.00
#
_symmetry.space_group_name_H-M   'P 1'
#
loop_
_entity.id
_entity.type
_entity.pdbx_description
1 polymer ?
#
loop_
_entity_poly.entity_id
_entity_poly.type
_entity_poly.pdbx_seq_one_letter_code
_entity_poly.pdbx_strand_id
1 'polypeptide(L)' 'MKMDVEGTEFDLIPRLFETGAICLVDEIFLECHYNRWQRCCPGQRSAKYEKTYDQCLQLFNSLRQSGVLVHQWW' A
#
# COMPACT_ATOMS: atom_id res chain seq x y z
N MET A 1 -6.57 -1.78 11.34
CA MET A 1 -5.21 -2.26 10.96
C MET A 1 -4.45 -1.14 10.26
N LYS A 2 -3.16 -0.92 10.55
CA LYS A 2 -2.32 0.07 9.84
C LYS A 2 -1.35 -0.63 8.89
N MET A 3 -1.19 -0.13 7.67
CA MET A 3 -0.18 -0.59 6.72
C MET A 3 0.61 0.56 6.12
N ASP A 4 1.91 0.36 5.99
CA ASP A 4 2.82 1.19 5.20
C ASP A 4 2.87 0.65 3.77
N VAL A 5 2.34 1.38 2.80
CA VAL A 5 2.35 0.97 1.41
C VAL A 5 3.70 1.36 0.80
N GLU A 6 4.58 0.37 0.69
CA GLU A 6 5.94 0.51 0.16
C GLU A 6 6.19 -0.35 -1.09
N GLY A 7 5.40 -1.39 -1.32
CA GLY A 7 5.48 -2.21 -2.53
C GLY A 7 4.75 -3.54 -2.41
N THR A 8 5.05 -4.33 -1.39
CA THR A 8 4.44 -5.66 -1.19
C THR A 8 2.94 -5.59 -0.94
N GLU A 9 2.45 -4.47 -0.41
CA GLU A 9 1.04 -4.24 -0.10
C GLU A 9 0.17 -4.29 -1.37
N PHE A 10 0.74 -3.97 -2.53
CA PHE A 10 0.04 -4.08 -3.82
C PHE A 10 -0.26 -5.53 -4.21
N ASP A 11 0.47 -6.50 -3.68
CA ASP A 11 0.19 -7.93 -3.88
C ASP A 11 -0.58 -8.51 -2.68
N LEU A 12 -0.27 -8.06 -1.47
CA LEU A 12 -0.89 -8.55 -0.24
C LEU A 12 -2.38 -8.18 -0.17
N ILE A 13 -2.74 -6.93 -0.46
CA ILE A 13 -4.13 -6.47 -0.33
C ILE A 13 -5.08 -7.26 -1.24
N PRO A 14 -4.78 -7.47 -2.54
CA PRO A 14 -5.56 -8.37 -3.38
C PRO A 14 -5.69 -9.79 -2.80
N ARG A 15 -4.61 -10.35 -2.24
CA ARG A 15 -4.67 -11.67 -1.59
C ARG A 15 -5.59 -11.71 -0.37
N LEU A 16 -5.70 -10.62 0.39
CA LEU A 16 -6.65 -10.53 1.50
C LEU A 16 -8.11 -10.61 1.01
N PHE A 17 -8.42 -10.08 -0.18
CA PHE A 17 -9.72 -10.28 -0.81
C PHE A 17 -9.90 -11.72 -1.31
N GLU A 18 -8.93 -12.25 -2.06
CA GLU A 18 -9.00 -13.61 -2.62
C GLU A 18 -9.22 -14.67 -1.55
N THR A 19 -8.59 -14.51 -0.39
CA THR A 19 -8.70 -15.44 0.75
C THR A 19 -9.89 -15.15 1.66
N GLY A 20 -10.57 -14.01 1.50
CA GLY A 20 -11.60 -13.53 2.43
C GLY A 20 -11.07 -13.05 3.78
N ALA A 21 -9.75 -13.04 3.99
CA ALA A 21 -9.13 -12.55 5.23
C ALA A 21 -9.42 -11.06 5.48
N ILE A 22 -9.71 -10.28 4.42
CA ILE A 22 -10.13 -8.88 4.53
C ILE A 22 -11.38 -8.70 5.41
N CYS A 23 -12.26 -9.70 5.49
CA CYS A 23 -13.47 -9.68 6.31
C CYS A 23 -13.19 -9.71 7.82
N LEU A 24 -11.95 -10.00 8.22
CA LEU A 24 -11.51 -9.97 9.63
C LEU A 24 -10.97 -8.59 10.03
N VAL A 25 -11.02 -7.62 9.12
CA VAL A 25 -10.49 -6.27 9.31
C VAL A 25 -11.62 -5.27 9.20
N ASP A 26 -11.97 -4.64 10.32
CA ASP A 26 -13.05 -3.65 10.37
C ASP A 26 -12.67 -2.32 9.69
N GLU A 27 -11.43 -1.88 9.89
CA GLU A 27 -10.90 -0.61 9.37
C GLU A 27 -9.42 -0.71 8.99
N ILE A 28 -9.00 0.04 7.96
CA ILE A 28 -7.61 0.10 7.50
C ILE A 28 -7.12 1.55 7.45
N PHE A 29 -5.93 1.79 8.00
CA PHE A 29 -5.17 3.02 7.85
C PHE A 29 -4.02 2.77 6.86
N LEU A 30 -4.02 3.48 5.73
CA LEU A 30 -2.98 3.36 4.69
C LEU A 30 -2.08 4.58 4.69
N GLU A 31 -0.78 4.36 4.89
CA GLU A 31 0.27 5.36 4.71
C GLU A 31 0.99 5.08 3.39
N CYS A 32 0.89 6.00 2.43
CA CYS A 32 1.54 5.84 1.14
C CYS A 32 2.98 6.35 1.20
N HIS A 33 3.97 5.45 1.12
CA HIS A 33 5.37 5.83 0.97
C HIS A 33 5.76 5.82 -0.51
N TYR A 34 6.38 6.91 -0.94
CA TYR A 34 6.83 7.09 -2.32
C TYR A 34 8.11 7.93 -2.32
N ASN A 35 8.92 7.78 -3.37
CA ASN A 35 10.13 8.57 -3.59
C ASN A 35 11.18 8.52 -2.46
N ARG A 36 11.14 7.51 -1.57
CA ARG A 36 12.17 7.33 -0.55
C ARG A 36 13.40 6.67 -1.19
N TRP A 37 14.49 7.41 -1.17
CA TRP A 37 15.77 6.97 -1.71
C TRP A 37 16.44 6.02 -0.73
N GLN A 38 16.83 4.83 -1.20
CA GLN A 38 17.75 3.96 -0.48
C GLN A 38 19.09 3.91 -1.20
N ARG A 39 20.18 3.98 -0.43
CA ARG A 39 21.51 3.66 -0.94
C ARG A 39 21.56 2.15 -1.13
N CYS A 40 21.56 1.71 -2.38
CA CYS A 40 21.73 0.30 -2.73
C CYS A 40 23.23 -0.04 -2.81
N CYS A 41 24.01 0.78 -3.54
CA CYS A 41 25.45 0.62 -3.74
C CYS A 41 26.15 2.00 -3.85
N PRO A 42 27.49 2.08 -3.69
CA PRO A 42 28.23 3.33 -3.93
C PRO A 42 27.93 3.89 -5.32
N GLY A 43 27.38 5.10 -5.38
CA GLY A 43 27.05 5.78 -6.64
C GLY A 43 25.78 5.30 -7.35
N GLN A 44 25.11 4.23 -6.87
CA GLN A 44 23.91 3.70 -7.51
C GLN A 44 22.68 3.95 -6.63
N ARG A 45 21.71 4.66 -7.19
CA ARG A 45 20.39 4.85 -6.59
C ARG A 45 19.53 3.65 -6.95
N SER A 46 18.95 2.96 -5.97
CA SER A 46 17.78 2.10 -6.27
C SER A 46 16.51 2.86 -5.97
N ALA A 47 15.52 2.70 -6.83
CA ALA A 47 14.15 2.99 -6.46
C ALA A 47 13.75 1.89 -5.46
N LYS A 48 13.61 2.24 -4.17
CA LYS A 48 13.01 1.31 -3.19
C LYS A 48 11.55 1.01 -3.56
N TYR A 49 10.90 1.93 -4.28
CA TYR A 49 9.50 1.88 -4.65
C TYR A 49 9.39 1.93 -6.17
N GLU A 50 8.93 0.85 -6.81
CA GLU A 50 8.57 0.86 -8.23
C GLU A 50 7.21 1.53 -8.47
N LYS A 51 6.41 1.66 -7.41
CA LYS A 51 5.04 2.17 -7.47
C LYS A 51 4.98 3.66 -7.17
N THR A 52 4.05 4.35 -7.82
CA THR A 52 3.83 5.79 -7.64
C THR A 52 2.83 6.06 -6.51
N TYR A 53 2.83 7.30 -6.00
CA TYR A 53 1.81 7.75 -5.05
C TYR A 53 0.40 7.61 -5.63
N ASP A 54 0.21 7.92 -6.92
CA ASP A 54 -1.08 7.76 -7.59
C ASP A 54 -1.57 6.32 -7.60
N GLN A 55 -0.66 5.34 -7.78
CA GLN A 55 -1.02 3.92 -7.68
C GLN A 55 -1.46 3.55 -6.25
N CYS A 56 -0.82 4.10 -5.22
CA CYS A 56 -1.27 3.92 -3.84
C CYS A 56 -2.67 4.52 -3.61
N LEU A 57 -2.95 5.70 -4.17
CA LEU A 57 -4.28 6.32 -4.10
C LEU A 57 -5.34 5.53 -4.88
N GLN A 58 -4.97 4.88 -5.99
CA GLN A 58 -5.86 3.96 -6.70
C GLN A 58 -6.22 2.75 -5.83
N LEU A 59 -5.24 2.16 -5.14
CA LEU A 59 -5.45 1.07 -4.18
C LEU A 59 -6.34 1.49 -3.00
N PHE A 60 -6.11 2.69 -2.46
CA PHE A 60 -6.97 3.31 -1.44
C PHE A 60 -8.42 3.43 -1.92
N ASN A 61 -8.62 3.95 -3.14
CA ASN A 61 -9.96 4.12 -3.71
C ASN A 61 -10.65 2.79 -4.00
N SER A 62 -9.91 1.78 -4.49
CA SER A 62 -10.48 0.46 -4.74
C SER A 62 -10.98 -0.19 -3.45
N LEU A 63 -10.23 -0.07 -2.35
CA LEU A 63 -10.66 -0.58 -1.04
C LEU A 63 -11.96 0.05 -0.57
N ARG A 64 -12.08 1.38 -0.71
CA ARG A 64 -13.32 2.10 -0.36
C ARG A 64 -14.49 1.70 -1.25
N GLN A 65 -14.27 1.51 -2.55
CA GLN A 65 -15.29 1.04 -3.48
C GLN A 65 -15.76 -0.39 -3.16
N SER A 66 -14.86 -1.23 -2.63
CA SER A 66 -15.19 -2.57 -2.13
C SER A 66 -15.87 -2.57 -0.75
N GLY A 67 -16.13 -1.41 -0.15
CA GLY A 67 -16.84 -1.28 1.12
C GLY A 67 -15.96 -1.34 2.37
N VAL A 68 -14.63 -1.36 2.24
CA VAL A 68 -13.71 -1.33 3.38
C VAL A 68 -13.63 0.09 3.94
N LEU A 69 -13.76 0.23 5.26
CA LEU A 69 -13.53 1.51 5.93
C LEU A 69 -12.03 1.81 5.93
N VAL A 70 -11.62 2.75 5.07
CA VAL A 70 -10.22 3.09 4.83
C VAL A 70 -9.93 4.57 5.10
N HIS A 71 -8.87 4.82 5.87
CA HIS A 71 -8.37 6.13 6.26
C HIS A 71 -6.97 6.37 5.71
N GLN A 72 -6.71 7.60 5.28
CA GLN A 72 -5.36 7.99 4.88
C GLN A 72 -4.56 8.33 6.14
N TRP A 73 -3.37 7.76 6.23
CA TRP A 73 -2.39 8.04 7.28
C TRP A 73 -1.23 8.82 6.67
N TRP A 74 -0.74 9.84 7.38
CA TRP A 74 0.26 10.80 6.92
C TRP A 74 1.60 10.64 7.61
#